data_AF-A0A1U7HW31-F1
#
_entry.id   AF-A0A1U7HW31-F1
#
_cell.length_a   1.000
_cell.length_b   1.000
_cell.length_c   1.000
_cell.angle_alpha   90.00
_cell.angle_beta   90.00
_cell.angle_gamma   90.00
#
_symmetry.space_group_name_H-M   'P 1'
#
loop_
_entity.id
_entity.type
_entity.pdbx_description
1 polymer ?
#
loop_
_entity_poly.entity_id
_entity_poly.type
_entity_poly.pdbx_seq_one_letter_code
_entity_poly.pdbx_strand_id
1 'polypeptide(L)' 'MNKRYSDREFINFLQTELAISPADIGVMLRHRESDSAPLPMILWQYGLVSLAQLTQIFDWIEAKTYVGIYSWAIEMEI' A
#
# COMPACT_ATOMS: atom_id res chain seq x y z
N MET A 1 -5.13 13.19 3.04
CA MET A 1 -5.92 11.94 3.03
C MET A 1 -5.74 11.26 4.38
N ASN A 2 -6.80 11.09 5.19
CA ASN A 2 -6.68 10.45 6.50
C ASN A 2 -6.39 8.96 6.31
N LYS A 3 -5.17 8.51 6.64
CA LYS A 3 -4.81 7.09 6.60
C LYS A 3 -5.74 6.33 7.54
N ARG A 4 -6.48 5.36 7.00
CA ARG A 4 -7.33 4.44 7.77
C ARG A 4 -6.60 3.16 8.22
N TYR A 5 -5.31 3.07 7.94
CA TYR A 5 -4.43 1.96 8.31
C TYR A 5 -3.18 2.49 9.01
N SER A 6 -2.61 1.69 9.91
CA SER A 6 -1.35 2.00 10.59
C SER A 6 -0.14 1.72 9.67
N ASP A 7 0.97 2.42 9.87
CA ASP A 7 2.19 2.15 9.10
C ASP A 7 2.69 0.70 9.30
N ARG A 8 2.40 0.07 10.45
CA ARG A 8 2.74 -1.34 10.73
C ARG A 8 1.94 -2.31 9.84
N GLU A 9 0.64 -2.08 9.65
CA GLU A 9 -0.18 -2.90 8.75
C GLU A 9 0.32 -2.80 7.30
N PHE A 10 0.71 -1.59 6.89
CA PHE A 10 1.25 -1.37 5.56
C PHE A 10 2.60 -2.07 5.37
N ILE A 11 3.52 -1.92 6.32
CA ILE A 11 4.82 -2.60 6.28
C ILE A 11 4.64 -4.13 6.26
N ASN A 12 3.70 -4.66 7.04
CA ASN A 12 3.41 -6.09 7.03
C ASN A 12 2.96 -6.57 5.64
N PHE A 13 2.00 -5.86 5.02
CA PHE A 13 1.56 -6.15 3.66
C PHE A 13 2.71 -6.13 2.64
N LEU A 14 3.59 -5.12 2.70
CA LEU A 14 4.76 -5.05 1.83
C LEU A 14 5.70 -6.26 2.00
N GLN A 15 5.87 -6.74 3.22
CA GLN A 15 6.74 -7.90 3.50
C GLN A 15 6.09 -9.23 3.13
N THR A 16 4.79 -9.39 3.40
CA THR A 16 4.09 -10.68 3.22
C THR A 16 3.58 -10.87 1.81
N GLU A 17 2.88 -9.89 1.25
CA GLU A 17 2.23 -10.01 -0.06
C GLU A 17 3.18 -9.64 -1.21
N LEU A 18 4.06 -8.67 -0.99
CA LEU A 18 4.96 -8.17 -2.03
C LEU A 18 6.41 -8.68 -1.89
N ALA A 19 6.70 -9.45 -0.83
CA ALA A 19 8.01 -10.01 -0.52
C ALA A 19 9.15 -8.97 -0.46
N ILE A 20 8.84 -7.73 -0.08
CA ILE A 20 9.85 -6.67 0.03
C ILE A 20 10.68 -6.88 1.30
N SER A 21 12.00 -6.82 1.17
CA SER A 21 12.91 -7.00 2.30
C SER A 21 12.76 -5.88 3.34
N PRO A 22 12.87 -6.18 4.64
CA PRO A 22 12.93 -5.17 5.70
C PRO A 22 14.03 -4.13 5.48
N ALA A 23 15.14 -4.51 4.84
CA ALA A 23 16.24 -3.61 4.51
C ALA A 23 15.80 -2.51 3.52
N ASP A 24 15.08 -2.89 2.48
CA ASP A 24 14.57 -1.97 1.45
C ASP A 24 13.50 -1.03 2.02
N ILE A 25 12.63 -1.57 2.87
CA ILE A 25 11.63 -0.78 3.62
C ILE A 25 12.33 0.25 4.51
N GLY A 26 13.42 -0.13 5.20
CA GLY A 26 14.20 0.77 6.04
C GLY A 26 14.84 1.93 5.27
N VAL A 27 15.32 1.68 4.04
CA VAL A 27 15.86 2.74 3.16
C VAL A 27 14.78 3.73 2.76
N MET A 28 13.58 3.23 2.42
CA MET A 28 12.42 4.05 2.06
C MET A 28 11.91 4.92 3.21
N LEU A 29 11.81 4.36 4.42
CA LEU A 29 11.34 5.11 5.59
C LEU A 29 12.24 6.31 5.91
N ARG A 30 13.55 6.18 5.69
CA ARG A 30 14.51 7.27 5.86
C ARG A 30 14.40 8.37 4.79
N HIS A 31 13.94 8.04 3.59
CA HIS A 31 13.73 9.01 2.50
C HIS A 31 12.37 9.71 2.58
N ARG A 32 11.40 9.12 3.29
CA ARG A 32 10.01 9.61 3.38
C ARG A 32 9.87 11.00 4.02
N GLU A 33 10.84 11.45 4.81
CA GLU A 33 10.79 12.76 5.48
C GLU A 33 11.14 13.93 4.54
N SER A 34 11.86 13.66 3.45
CA SER A 34 12.32 14.69 2.51
C SER A 34 11.46 14.78 1.25
N ASP A 35 10.70 13.75 0.93
CA ASP A 35 9.97 13.65 -0.33
C ASP A 35 8.47 13.84 -0.13
N SER A 36 7.88 14.82 -0.83
CA SER A 36 6.44 15.08 -0.81
C SER A 36 5.66 14.02 -1.62
N ALA A 37 6.36 13.12 -2.30
CA ALA A 37 5.75 12.08 -3.12
C ALA A 37 5.07 10.98 -2.25
N PRO A 38 3.96 10.40 -2.73
CA PRO A 38 3.36 9.24 -2.10
C PRO A 38 4.32 8.05 -2.07
N LEU A 39 4.44 7.37 -0.92
CA LEU A 39 5.33 6.21 -0.76
C LEU A 39 5.20 5.13 -1.85
N PRO A 40 3.99 4.78 -2.37
CA PRO A 40 3.88 3.84 -3.48
C PRO A 40 4.64 4.28 -4.74
N MET A 41 4.63 5.58 -5.05
CA MET A 41 5.37 6.10 -6.21
C MET A 41 6.87 6.01 -6.02
N ILE A 42 7.36 6.28 -4.81
CA ILE A 42 8.78 6.17 -4.50
C ILE A 42 9.22 4.70 -4.65
N LEU A 43 8.43 3.73 -4.18
CA LEU A 43 8.74 2.30 -4.35
C LEU A 43 8.91 1.93 -5.83
N TRP A 44 8.06 2.45 -6.71
CA TRP A 44 8.15 2.17 -8.15
C TRP A 44 9.34 2.88 -8.82
N GLN A 45 9.59 4.15 -8.48
CA GLN A 45 10.70 4.92 -9.04
C GLN A 45 12.07 4.33 -8.72
N TYR A 46 12.21 3.70 -7.54
CA TYR A 46 13.44 3.02 -7.13
C TYR A 46 13.52 1.57 -7.64
N GLY A 47 12.52 1.10 -8.39
CA GLY A 47 12.48 -0.26 -8.94
C GLY A 47 12.26 -1.35 -7.88
N LEU A 48 11.82 -0.99 -6.67
CA LEU A 48 11.54 -1.94 -5.58
C LEU A 48 10.24 -2.72 -5.81
N VAL A 49 9.35 -2.17 -6.64
CA VAL A 49 8.09 -2.81 -7.04
C VAL A 49 7.88 -2.68 -8.54
N SER A 50 7.35 -3.74 -9.13
CA SER A 50 6.84 -3.70 -10.50
C SER A 50 5.54 -2.90 -10.59
N LEU A 51 5.12 -2.54 -11.81
CA LEU A 51 3.83 -1.88 -12.03
C LEU A 51 2.64 -2.71 -11.51
N ALA A 52 2.70 -4.04 -11.62
CA ALA A 52 1.66 -4.93 -11.10
C ALA A 52 1.59 -4.89 -9.57
N GLN A 53 2.74 -4.88 -8.89
CA GLN A 53 2.83 -4.74 -7.44
C GLN A 53 2.42 -3.33 -6.98
N LEU A 54 2.72 -2.31 -7.78
CA LEU A 54 2.25 -0.96 -7.55
C LEU A 54 0.73 -0.89 -7.55
N THR A 55 0.07 -1.52 -8.51
CA THR A 55 -1.39 -1.64 -8.54
C THR A 55 -1.91 -2.33 -7.27
N GLN A 56 -1.32 -3.47 -6.87
CA GLN A 56 -1.72 -4.16 -5.63
C GLN A 56 -1.57 -3.28 -4.37
N ILE A 57 -0.55 -2.43 -4.31
CA ILE A 57 -0.39 -1.45 -3.22
C ILE A 57 -1.58 -0.48 -3.19
N PHE A 58 -1.98 0.06 -4.34
CA PHE A 58 -3.12 0.95 -4.42
C PHE A 58 -4.43 0.25 -4.07
N ASP A 59 -4.65 -0.96 -4.60
CA ASP A 59 -5.83 -1.76 -4.29
C ASP A 59 -5.94 -2.05 -2.79
N TRP A 60 -4.81 -2.35 -2.12
CA TRP A 60 -4.78 -2.57 -0.68
C TRP A 60 -5.11 -1.31 0.12
N ILE A 61 -4.54 -0.17 -0.28
CA ILE A 61 -4.82 1.15 0.34
C ILE A 61 -6.29 1.51 0.15
N GLU A 62 -6.82 1.24 -1.04
CA GLU A 62 -8.20 1.46 -1.41
C GLU A 62 -9.12 0.58 -0.56
N ALA A 63 -8.89 -0.73 -0.50
CA ALA A 63 -9.68 -1.66 0.32
C ALA A 63 -9.77 -1.24 1.80
N LYS A 64 -8.70 -0.68 2.38
CA LYS A 64 -8.71 -0.15 3.76
C LYS A 64 -9.44 1.20 3.89
N THR A 65 -9.57 1.92 2.79
CA THR A 65 -10.27 3.20 2.73
C THR A 65 -11.78 3.01 2.49
N TYR A 66 -12.15 1.99 1.69
CA TYR A 66 -13.52 1.64 1.31
C TYR A 66 -14.06 0.45 2.12
N VAL A 67 -14.41 0.68 3.40
CA VAL A 67 -15.03 -0.34 4.29
C VAL A 67 -16.52 -0.06 4.57
N GLY A 68 -17.20 0.78 3.78
CA GLY A 68 -18.56 1.23 4.14
C GLY A 68 -19.62 1.38 3.06
N ILE A 69 -19.32 1.20 1.77
CA ILE A 69 -20.27 1.58 0.70
C ILE A 69 -20.54 0.54 -0.38
N TYR A 70 -19.98 -0.68 -0.30
CA TYR A 70 -20.30 -1.76 -1.25
C TYR A 70 -20.76 -3.06 -0.59
N SER A 71 -21.01 -3.05 0.73
CA SER A 71 -21.58 -4.22 1.43
C SER A 71 -22.98 -4.60 0.91
N TRP A 72 -23.73 -3.64 0.36
CA TRP A 72 -25.08 -3.85 -0.17
C TRP A 72 -25.12 -4.38 -1.62
N ALA A 73 -23.97 -4.52 -2.29
CA ALA A 73 -23.91 -4.99 -3.67
C ALA A 73 -23.57 -6.49 -3.80
N ILE A 74 -22.96 -7.11 -2.78
CA ILE A 74 -22.59 -8.53 -2.80
C ILE A 74 -23.73 -9.42 -2.27
N GLU A 75 -24.70 -8.87 -1.53
CA GLU A 75 -25.88 -9.61 -1.06
C GLU A 75 -26.99 -9.76 -2.12
N MET A 76 -26.88 -9.12 -3.29
CA MET A 76 -27.91 -9.13 -4.34
C MET A 76 -27.66 -10.15 -5.48
N GLU A 77 -26.75 -11.11 -5.30
CA GLU A 77 -26.59 -12.23 -6.24
C GLU A 77 -26.81 -13.61 -5.56
N ILE A 78 -28.05 -13.90 -5.15
CA ILE A 78 -28.64 -15.25 -5.16
C ILE A 78 -30.11 -15.18 -5.58
#